data_AF-A0A1H6DML4-F1
#
_entry.id   AF-A0A1H6DML4-F1
#
_cell.length_a   1.000
_cell.length_b   1.000
_cell.length_c   1.000
_cell.angle_alpha   90.00
_cell.angle_beta   90.00
_cell.angle_gamma   90.00
#
_symmetry.space_group_name_H-M   'P 1'
#
loop_
_entity.id
_entity.type
_entity.pdbx_description
1 polymer ?
#
loop_
_entity_poly.entity_id
_entity_poly.type
_entity_poly.pdbx_seq_one_letter_code
_entity_poly.pdbx_strand_id
1 'polypeptide(L)'
;MTAAHTSTAGRRAVERLAAALTGTAAGTMPPHLDAALDRVEAGPWPEVAWTWSRLTPSGCPVELATDPTGGSRLYWAAEVCGPQAPEADRLRRTVTVLAEAGQAPAAEVVRSLAALQHGADLRFGAWVGGREDVRGAAPARLKLYAELAGLPEELLARPVLDAWRALPAGTVPRMFGIEPATGKSELYARLPITDPLDLMPFLHAAGHLRALNGVRDRLPGGLDRLAGRRLGVSVAWTPDTADLELCLFVTARTLFPGAPELLGPLVPRMPALEGRRLGSVTLRLDPTGRTLSTALALSPRTSGLGRRTGPR
;
A
#
# COMPACT_ATOMS: atom_id res chain seq x y z
N MET A 1 17.94 -16.27 -24.09
CA MET A 1 18.82 -15.68 -23.05
C MET A 1 18.28 -14.41 -22.38
N THR A 2 17.34 -13.67 -22.97
CA THR A 2 16.86 -12.37 -22.45
C THR A 2 15.99 -12.46 -21.19
N ALA A 3 15.12 -13.47 -21.07
CA ALA A 3 14.21 -13.63 -19.92
C ALA A 3 14.92 -13.79 -18.57
N ALA A 4 15.93 -14.66 -18.49
CA ALA A 4 16.71 -14.87 -17.27
C ALA A 4 17.41 -13.58 -16.80
N HIS A 5 17.92 -12.77 -17.73
CA HIS A 5 18.58 -11.51 -17.41
C HIS A 5 17.62 -10.46 -16.83
N THR A 6 16.39 -10.36 -17.36
CA THR A 6 15.36 -9.42 -16.86
C THR A 6 14.93 -9.78 -15.44
N SER A 7 14.71 -11.07 -15.15
CA SER A 7 14.33 -11.55 -13.82
C SER A 7 15.38 -11.15 -12.77
N THR A 8 16.66 -11.46 -13.03
CA THR A 8 17.74 -11.12 -12.10
C THR A 8 17.92 -9.60 -11.95
N ALA A 9 17.65 -8.79 -12.98
CA ALA A 9 17.74 -7.33 -12.88
C ALA A 9 16.66 -6.73 -11.98
N GLY A 10 15.41 -7.20 -12.08
CA GLY A 10 14.29 -6.76 -11.26
C GLY A 10 14.49 -7.06 -9.78
N ARG A 11 14.81 -8.33 -9.48
CA ARG A 11 15.09 -8.79 -8.11
C ARG A 11 16.22 -8.00 -7.45
N ARG A 12 17.35 -7.82 -8.14
CA ARG A 12 18.46 -6.98 -7.64
C ARG A 12 18.05 -5.53 -7.38
N ALA A 13 17.09 -4.98 -8.15
CA ALA A 13 16.59 -3.64 -7.90
C ALA A 13 15.75 -3.56 -6.62
N VAL A 14 14.95 -4.60 -6.33
CA VAL A 14 14.22 -4.74 -5.06
C VAL A 14 15.20 -4.86 -3.90
N GLU A 15 16.18 -5.76 -3.97
CA GLU A 15 17.18 -5.97 -2.91
C GLU A 15 17.94 -4.68 -2.57
N ARG A 16 18.41 -3.94 -3.58
CA ARG A 16 19.08 -2.65 -3.36
C ARG A 16 18.16 -1.62 -2.72
N LEU A 17 16.89 -1.57 -3.14
CA LEU A 17 15.91 -0.65 -2.57
C LEU A 17 15.60 -1.02 -1.11
N ALA A 18 15.36 -2.29 -0.83
CA ALA A 18 15.12 -2.81 0.52
C ALA A 18 16.30 -2.48 1.45
N ALA A 19 17.52 -2.86 1.06
CA ALA A 19 18.74 -2.58 1.82
C ALA A 19 18.93 -1.09 2.11
N ALA A 20 18.62 -0.22 1.13
CA ALA A 20 18.70 1.22 1.33
C ALA A 20 17.62 1.76 2.28
N LEU A 21 16.45 1.13 2.37
CA LEU A 21 15.37 1.55 3.28
C LEU A 21 15.62 1.09 4.71
N THR A 22 16.31 -0.04 4.88
CA THR A 22 16.51 -0.70 6.17
C THR A 22 17.89 -0.47 6.77
N GLY A 23 18.84 0.04 5.98
CA GLY A 23 20.24 0.17 6.36
C GLY A 23 20.96 -1.17 6.52
N THR A 24 20.49 -2.23 5.85
CA THR A 24 21.14 -3.54 5.84
C THR A 24 22.10 -3.69 4.67
N ALA A 25 22.95 -4.73 4.71
CA ALA A 25 23.78 -5.08 3.56
C ALA A 25 22.91 -5.41 2.33
N ALA A 26 23.42 -5.10 1.14
CA ALA A 26 22.78 -5.50 -0.11
C ALA A 26 22.75 -7.04 -0.23
N GLY A 27 21.68 -7.57 -0.85
CA GLY A 27 21.51 -9.01 -1.07
C GLY A 27 20.72 -9.75 0.01
N THR A 28 20.26 -9.06 1.07
CA THR A 28 19.31 -9.64 2.03
C THR A 28 17.91 -9.13 1.71
N MET A 29 17.03 -10.04 1.28
CA MET A 29 15.61 -9.76 1.11
C MET A 29 14.81 -10.41 2.25
N PRO A 30 13.76 -9.76 2.77
CA PRO A 30 12.90 -10.42 3.74
C PRO A 30 12.31 -11.71 3.16
N PRO A 31 12.28 -12.82 3.91
CA PRO A 31 11.97 -14.15 3.37
C PRO A 31 10.56 -14.22 2.77
N HIS A 32 9.59 -13.46 3.29
CA HIS A 32 8.21 -13.52 2.78
C HIS A 32 8.06 -12.70 1.50
N LEU A 33 8.77 -11.56 1.39
CA LEU A 33 8.89 -10.83 0.12
C LEU A 33 9.61 -11.67 -0.94
N ASP A 34 10.70 -12.33 -0.56
CA ASP A 34 11.48 -13.22 -1.43
C ASP A 34 10.62 -14.33 -2.02
N ALA A 35 9.88 -15.03 -1.17
CA ALA A 35 8.97 -16.08 -1.57
C ALA A 35 7.81 -15.58 -2.46
N ALA A 36 7.30 -14.36 -2.22
CA ALA A 36 6.27 -13.77 -3.10
C ALA A 36 6.82 -13.50 -4.51
N LEU A 37 8.05 -12.98 -4.59
CA LEU A 37 8.73 -12.73 -5.86
C LEU A 37 9.06 -14.02 -6.61
N ASP A 38 9.48 -15.07 -5.92
CA ASP A 38 9.74 -16.39 -6.54
C ASP A 38 8.50 -16.90 -7.29
N ARG A 39 7.30 -16.71 -6.74
CA ARG A 39 6.04 -17.13 -7.39
C ARG A 39 5.72 -16.31 -8.63
N VAL A 40 6.06 -15.02 -8.63
CA VAL A 40 5.89 -14.14 -9.79
C VAL A 40 6.88 -14.53 -10.90
N GLU A 41 8.14 -14.81 -10.54
CA GLU A 41 9.21 -15.16 -11.47
C GLU A 41 9.10 -16.58 -12.03
N ALA A 42 8.55 -17.52 -11.25
CA ALA A 42 8.27 -18.89 -11.69
C ALA A 42 7.10 -18.98 -12.69
N GLY A 43 6.41 -17.87 -12.96
CA GLY A 43 5.36 -17.81 -13.97
C GLY A 43 5.88 -18.07 -15.39
N PRO A 44 5.00 -18.43 -16.34
CA PRO A 44 5.38 -18.71 -17.72
C PRO A 44 5.89 -17.48 -18.49
N TRP A 45 5.67 -16.26 -17.99
CA TRP A 45 6.02 -15.00 -18.66
C TRP A 45 7.02 -14.13 -17.84
N PRO A 46 8.22 -14.64 -17.53
CA PRO A 46 9.22 -13.95 -16.71
C PRO A 46 9.69 -12.62 -17.31
N GLU A 47 9.64 -12.46 -18.64
CA GLU A 47 10.07 -11.26 -19.36
C GLU A 47 9.16 -10.04 -19.11
N VAL A 48 7.87 -10.25 -18.82
CA VAL A 48 6.93 -9.17 -18.51
C VAL A 48 6.65 -9.04 -17.01
N ALA A 49 7.03 -10.02 -16.19
CA ALA A 49 6.78 -10.12 -14.75
C ALA A 49 7.13 -8.84 -13.95
N TRP A 50 8.04 -8.03 -14.46
CA TRP A 50 8.53 -6.79 -13.83
C TRP A 50 7.89 -5.48 -14.34
N THR A 51 6.98 -5.54 -15.31
CA THR A 51 6.42 -4.34 -15.99
C THR A 51 4.90 -4.37 -16.26
N TRP A 52 4.19 -5.33 -15.69
CA TRP A 52 2.76 -5.56 -15.94
C TRP A 52 1.83 -5.12 -14.81
N SER A 53 2.30 -5.15 -13.56
CA SER A 53 1.45 -5.03 -12.37
C SER A 53 0.84 -3.65 -12.25
N ARG A 54 -0.40 -3.58 -11.76
CA ARG A 54 -1.07 -2.31 -11.44
C ARG A 54 -0.73 -1.79 -10.04
N LEU A 55 0.06 -2.53 -9.26
CA LEU A 55 0.50 -2.13 -7.92
C LEU A 55 1.29 -0.83 -7.97
N THR A 56 2.18 -0.68 -8.96
CA THR A 56 3.03 0.52 -9.09
C THR A 56 2.84 1.23 -10.43
N PRO A 57 3.09 2.56 -10.51
CA PRO A 57 3.03 3.29 -11.77
C PRO A 57 4.01 2.81 -12.86
N SER A 58 5.02 2.02 -12.50
CA SER A 58 6.01 1.45 -13.44
C SER A 58 5.67 0.05 -13.94
N GLY A 59 4.62 -0.60 -13.42
CA GLY A 59 4.38 -2.01 -13.73
C GLY A 59 5.14 -3.00 -12.84
N CYS A 60 5.92 -2.52 -11.88
CA CYS A 60 6.70 -3.36 -10.97
C CYS A 60 5.74 -4.11 -10.02
N PRO A 61 5.90 -5.44 -9.83
CA PRO A 61 5.02 -6.27 -9.01
C PRO A 61 5.26 -6.10 -7.50
N VAL A 62 6.14 -5.18 -7.10
CA VAL A 62 6.46 -4.90 -5.70
C VAL A 62 6.50 -3.39 -5.47
N GLU A 63 5.92 -2.97 -4.36
CA GLU A 63 6.06 -1.65 -3.79
C GLU A 63 6.68 -1.76 -2.39
N LEU A 64 7.71 -0.95 -2.10
CA LEU A 64 8.37 -0.91 -0.80
C LEU A 64 8.09 0.44 -0.14
N ALA A 65 7.89 0.47 1.18
CA ALA A 65 7.65 1.69 1.93
C ALA A 65 8.56 1.79 3.17
N THR A 66 8.88 3.03 3.52
CA THR A 66 9.67 3.36 4.72
C THR A 66 8.88 3.10 6.00
N ASP A 67 9.57 2.74 7.09
CA ASP A 67 8.95 2.73 8.41
C ASP A 67 8.53 4.15 8.81
N PRO A 68 7.23 4.39 9.10
CA PRO A 68 6.74 5.70 9.54
C PRO A 68 7.37 6.22 10.84
N THR A 69 7.99 5.33 11.62
CA THR A 69 8.73 5.67 12.85
C THR A 69 10.23 5.78 12.64
N GLY A 70 10.72 5.50 11.43
CA GLY A 70 12.15 5.40 11.14
C GLY A 70 12.82 4.19 11.78
N GLY A 71 12.09 3.12 12.09
CA GLY A 71 12.65 1.85 12.58
C GLY A 71 13.41 1.05 11.52
N SER A 72 13.72 -0.22 11.83
CA SER A 72 14.33 -1.20 10.91
C SER A 72 13.30 -2.01 10.13
N ARG A 73 12.00 -1.68 10.21
CA ARG A 73 10.96 -2.46 9.56
C ARG A 73 10.87 -2.09 8.09
N LEU A 74 10.81 -3.11 7.23
CA LEU A 74 10.42 -2.93 5.83
C LEU A 74 8.92 -3.15 5.71
N TYR A 75 8.25 -2.20 5.08
CA TYR A 75 6.86 -2.35 4.64
C TYR A 75 6.87 -2.65 3.15
N TRP A 76 6.05 -3.59 2.72
CA TRP A 76 5.98 -3.95 1.32
C TRP A 76 4.59 -4.46 0.92
N ALA A 77 4.29 -4.35 -0.36
CA ALA A 77 3.18 -5.01 -1.03
C ALA A 77 3.72 -5.70 -2.29
N ALA A 78 3.17 -6.86 -2.64
CA ALA A 78 3.59 -7.63 -3.79
C ALA A 78 2.42 -8.37 -4.45
N GLU A 79 2.53 -8.54 -5.78
CA GLU A 79 1.78 -9.57 -6.50
C GLU A 79 2.20 -10.96 -6.01
N VAL A 80 1.26 -11.91 -6.00
CA VAL A 80 1.52 -13.30 -5.58
C VAL A 80 1.63 -14.27 -6.76
N CYS A 81 1.41 -13.78 -7.98
CA CYS A 81 1.45 -14.54 -9.21
C CYS A 81 1.72 -13.62 -10.41
N GLY A 82 2.19 -14.21 -11.51
CA GLY A 82 2.43 -13.48 -12.75
C GLY A 82 1.14 -13.04 -13.50
N PRO A 83 1.32 -12.27 -14.60
CA PRO A 83 0.23 -11.64 -15.37
C PRO A 83 -0.76 -12.61 -16.03
N GLN A 84 -0.38 -13.87 -16.20
CA GLN A 84 -1.24 -14.90 -16.79
C GLN A 84 -2.39 -15.32 -15.87
N ALA A 85 -2.28 -15.05 -14.56
CA ALA A 85 -3.31 -15.42 -13.60
C ALA A 85 -4.47 -14.42 -13.65
N PRO A 86 -5.71 -14.88 -13.90
CA PRO A 86 -6.90 -14.03 -13.85
C PRO A 86 -6.99 -13.32 -12.50
N GLU A 87 -7.43 -12.06 -12.50
CA GLU A 87 -7.58 -11.26 -11.27
C GLU A 87 -8.46 -11.97 -10.23
N ALA A 88 -9.54 -12.63 -10.67
CA ALA A 88 -10.45 -13.39 -9.82
C ALA A 88 -9.77 -14.56 -9.07
N ASP A 89 -8.69 -15.12 -9.61
CA ASP A 89 -7.95 -16.21 -8.97
C ASP A 89 -6.97 -15.72 -7.90
N ARG A 90 -6.62 -14.43 -7.91
CA ARG A 90 -5.52 -13.90 -7.08
C ARG A 90 -5.85 -13.89 -5.61
N LEU A 91 -7.12 -13.66 -5.22
CA LEU A 91 -7.54 -13.73 -3.82
C LEU A 91 -7.20 -15.10 -3.20
N ARG A 92 -7.59 -16.19 -3.88
CA ARG A 92 -7.28 -17.56 -3.42
C ARG A 92 -5.78 -17.79 -3.30
N ARG A 93 -5.00 -17.36 -4.30
CA ARG A 93 -3.53 -17.50 -4.29
C ARG A 93 -2.88 -16.73 -3.14
N THR A 94 -3.35 -15.51 -2.88
CA THR A 94 -2.87 -14.70 -1.76
C THR A 94 -3.19 -15.36 -0.41
N VAL A 95 -4.39 -15.90 -0.25
CA VAL A 95 -4.78 -16.65 0.96
C VAL A 95 -3.89 -17.88 1.15
N THR A 96 -3.53 -18.61 0.08
CA THR A 96 -2.57 -19.72 0.15
C THR A 96 -1.20 -19.25 0.64
N VAL A 97 -0.65 -18.16 0.09
CA VAL A 97 0.64 -17.60 0.53
C VAL A 97 0.62 -17.23 2.01
N LEU A 98 -0.47 -16.62 2.47
CA LEU A 98 -0.66 -16.27 3.87
C LEU A 98 -0.79 -17.50 4.78
N ALA A 99 -1.50 -18.54 4.34
CA ALA A 99 -1.65 -19.78 5.08
C ALA A 99 -0.32 -20.56 5.21
N GLU A 100 0.50 -20.58 4.16
CA GLU A 100 1.85 -21.17 4.18
C GLU A 100 2.77 -20.46 5.19
N ALA A 101 2.54 -19.17 5.45
CA ALA A 101 3.22 -18.40 6.49
C ALA A 101 2.57 -18.49 7.88
N GLY A 102 1.55 -19.35 8.06
CA GLY A 102 0.81 -19.49 9.32
C GLY A 102 -0.09 -18.29 9.67
N GLN A 103 -0.41 -17.45 8.69
CA GLN A 103 -1.20 -16.21 8.86
C GLN A 103 -2.43 -16.21 7.95
N ALA A 104 -3.15 -17.33 7.85
CA ALA A 104 -4.37 -17.41 7.05
C ALA A 104 -5.46 -16.45 7.60
N PRO A 105 -6.11 -15.62 6.75
CA PRO A 105 -7.30 -14.88 7.14
C PRO A 105 -8.46 -15.82 7.51
N ALA A 106 -9.38 -15.34 8.33
CA ALA A 106 -10.55 -16.11 8.72
C ALA A 106 -11.44 -16.44 7.50
N ALA A 107 -12.01 -17.65 7.49
CA ALA A 107 -12.65 -18.21 6.30
C ALA A 107 -13.90 -17.42 5.86
N GLU A 108 -14.65 -16.88 6.81
CA GLU A 108 -15.80 -16.02 6.58
C GLU A 108 -15.43 -14.73 5.87
N VAL A 109 -14.32 -14.09 6.27
CA VAL A 109 -13.80 -12.89 5.60
C VAL A 109 -13.43 -13.22 4.15
N VAL A 110 -12.72 -14.34 3.93
CA VAL A 110 -12.35 -14.78 2.58
C VAL A 110 -13.58 -15.07 1.72
N ARG A 111 -14.61 -15.71 2.26
CA ARG A 111 -15.86 -15.99 1.53
C ARG A 111 -16.59 -14.71 1.13
N SER A 112 -16.72 -13.74 2.03
CA SER A 112 -17.35 -12.44 1.72
C SER A 112 -16.58 -11.69 0.63
N LEU A 113 -15.25 -11.64 0.73
CA LEU A 113 -14.42 -11.01 -0.30
C LEU A 113 -14.52 -11.73 -1.65
N ALA A 114 -14.52 -13.06 -1.65
CA ALA A 114 -14.69 -13.86 -2.87
C ALA A 114 -16.06 -13.63 -3.53
N ALA A 115 -17.13 -13.49 -2.73
CA ALA A 115 -18.46 -13.19 -3.23
C ALA A 115 -18.51 -11.82 -3.91
N LEU A 116 -17.87 -10.80 -3.32
CA LEU A 116 -17.78 -9.46 -3.92
C LEU A 116 -16.94 -9.42 -5.21
N GLN A 117 -15.96 -10.31 -5.33
CA GLN A 117 -15.10 -10.41 -6.51
C GLN A 117 -15.71 -11.26 -7.63
N HIS A 118 -16.72 -12.08 -7.33
CA HIS A 118 -17.31 -13.00 -8.29
C HIS A 118 -18.01 -12.25 -9.44
N GLY A 119 -17.54 -12.47 -10.67
CA GLY A 119 -18.09 -11.84 -11.88
C GLY A 119 -17.79 -10.35 -12.05
N ALA A 120 -17.00 -9.75 -11.15
CA ALA A 120 -16.63 -8.34 -11.21
C ALA A 120 -15.49 -8.08 -12.19
N ASP A 121 -15.46 -6.88 -12.79
CA ASP A 121 -14.32 -6.38 -13.57
C ASP A 121 -13.21 -5.87 -12.63
N LEU A 122 -12.41 -6.81 -12.14
CA LEU A 122 -11.31 -6.54 -11.21
C LEU A 122 -10.10 -5.97 -11.95
N ARG A 123 -9.40 -5.03 -11.31
CA ARG A 123 -8.18 -4.42 -11.86
C ARG A 123 -6.92 -5.17 -11.43
N PHE A 124 -6.92 -5.78 -10.25
CA PHE A 124 -5.78 -6.48 -9.67
C PHE A 124 -6.17 -7.68 -8.81
N GLY A 125 -7.41 -7.77 -8.31
CA GLY A 125 -7.90 -8.92 -7.55
C GLY A 125 -7.37 -8.97 -6.12
N ALA A 126 -6.10 -9.33 -5.90
CA ALA A 126 -5.51 -9.31 -4.56
C ALA A 126 -3.98 -9.22 -4.57
N TRP A 127 -3.44 -8.66 -3.49
CA TRP A 127 -2.01 -8.59 -3.19
C TRP A 127 -1.73 -9.11 -1.78
N VAL A 128 -0.49 -9.51 -1.54
CA VAL A 128 0.03 -9.70 -0.18
C VAL A 128 0.86 -8.49 0.20
N GLY A 129 0.81 -8.07 1.45
CA GLY A 129 1.79 -7.17 2.01
C GLY A 129 2.40 -7.70 3.27
N GLY A 130 3.52 -7.10 3.66
CA GLY A 130 4.25 -7.50 4.85
C GLY A 130 4.87 -6.33 5.58
N ARG A 131 4.99 -6.52 6.88
CA ARG A 131 5.83 -5.73 7.78
C ARG A 131 6.83 -6.68 8.41
N GLU A 132 8.07 -6.59 7.98
CA GLU A 132 9.15 -7.48 8.41
C GLU A 132 10.23 -6.67 9.09
N ASP A 133 10.65 -7.12 10.28
CA ASP A 133 11.85 -6.58 10.91
C ASP A 133 13.07 -7.29 10.33
N VAL A 134 13.85 -6.56 9.53
CA VAL A 134 15.05 -7.08 8.89
C VAL A 134 16.17 -7.46 9.87
N ARG A 135 16.05 -7.08 11.15
CA ARG A 135 16.97 -7.50 12.22
C ARG A 135 16.47 -8.73 12.97
N GLY A 136 15.29 -9.23 12.64
CA GLY A 136 14.71 -10.42 13.27
C GLY A 136 14.22 -10.23 14.71
N ALA A 137 14.11 -8.99 15.20
CA ALA A 137 13.69 -8.75 16.59
C ALA A 137 12.17 -8.92 16.79
N ALA A 138 11.38 -8.95 15.70
CA ALA A 138 9.95 -9.16 15.74
C ALA A 138 9.50 -10.08 14.60
N PRO A 139 8.45 -10.90 14.82
CA PRO A 139 7.90 -11.76 13.77
C PRO A 139 7.31 -10.92 12.63
N ALA A 140 7.35 -11.50 11.42
CA ALA A 140 6.71 -10.94 10.25
C ALA A 140 5.20 -10.82 10.47
N ARG A 141 4.61 -9.69 10.07
CA ARG A 141 3.15 -9.53 10.03
C ARG A 141 2.74 -9.35 8.58
N LEU A 142 1.94 -10.28 8.08
CA LEU A 142 1.47 -10.26 6.71
C LEU A 142 0.02 -9.78 6.65
N LYS A 143 -0.33 -9.22 5.50
CA LYS A 143 -1.62 -8.61 5.24
C LYS A 143 -2.16 -9.06 3.88
N LEU A 144 -3.41 -9.48 3.85
CA LEU A 144 -4.19 -9.61 2.62
C LEU A 144 -4.65 -8.23 2.21
N TYR A 145 -4.52 -7.91 0.93
CA TYR A 145 -5.14 -6.76 0.27
C TYR A 145 -6.06 -7.29 -0.84
N ALA A 146 -7.37 -7.18 -0.67
CA ALA A 146 -8.35 -7.66 -1.65
C ALA A 146 -9.06 -6.48 -2.34
N GLU A 147 -9.10 -6.49 -3.67
CA GLU A 147 -9.86 -5.50 -4.44
C GLU A 147 -11.36 -5.59 -4.13
N LEU A 148 -12.01 -4.44 -4.08
CA LEU A 148 -13.45 -4.33 -3.83
C LEU A 148 -14.19 -3.87 -5.09
N ALA A 149 -15.23 -4.62 -5.46
CA ALA A 149 -16.23 -4.19 -6.44
C ALA A 149 -17.39 -3.38 -5.81
N GLY A 150 -17.45 -3.33 -4.48
CA GLY A 150 -18.48 -2.65 -3.70
C GLY A 150 -18.08 -2.56 -2.23
N LEU A 151 -18.91 -1.93 -1.40
CA LEU A 151 -18.68 -1.84 0.04
C LEU A 151 -19.04 -3.18 0.72
N PRO A 152 -18.12 -3.83 1.46
CA PRO A 152 -18.40 -5.07 2.17
C PRO A 152 -19.09 -4.78 3.51
N GLU A 153 -20.33 -4.28 3.51
CA GLU A 153 -21.01 -3.81 4.74
C GLU A 153 -21.02 -4.86 5.87
N GLU A 154 -21.13 -6.14 5.52
CA GLU A 154 -21.12 -7.25 6.47
C GLU A 154 -19.78 -7.46 7.20
N LEU A 155 -18.70 -6.91 6.66
CA LEU A 155 -17.36 -6.97 7.26
C LEU A 155 -17.02 -5.72 8.10
N LEU A 156 -17.86 -4.68 8.07
CA LEU A 156 -17.53 -3.40 8.70
C LEU A 156 -18.07 -3.32 10.13
N ALA A 157 -17.21 -2.91 11.05
CA ALA A 157 -17.62 -2.50 12.37
C ALA A 157 -18.50 -1.24 12.29
N ARG A 158 -19.46 -1.10 13.21
CA ARG A 158 -20.42 0.01 13.18
C ARG A 158 -19.76 1.41 13.15
N PRO A 159 -18.72 1.70 13.95
CA PRO A 159 -18.03 3.00 13.88
C PRO A 159 -17.39 3.28 12.51
N VAL A 160 -16.91 2.24 11.81
CA VAL A 160 -16.36 2.36 10.45
C VAL A 160 -17.46 2.73 9.47
N LEU A 161 -18.61 2.09 9.55
CA LEU A 161 -19.75 2.37 8.68
C LEU A 161 -20.31 3.78 8.91
N ASP A 162 -20.39 4.23 10.16
CA ASP A 162 -20.86 5.56 10.50
C ASP A 162 -19.88 6.64 10.00
N ALA A 163 -18.57 6.44 10.17
CA ALA A 163 -17.56 7.32 9.57
C ALA A 163 -17.62 7.29 8.03
N TRP A 164 -17.75 6.10 7.43
CA TRP A 164 -17.80 5.95 5.98
C TRP A 164 -18.95 6.73 5.32
N ARG A 165 -20.13 6.73 5.95
CA ARG A 165 -21.30 7.48 5.48
C ARG A 165 -21.10 9.01 5.49
N ALA A 166 -20.14 9.49 6.28
CA ALA A 166 -19.78 10.91 6.35
C ALA A 166 -18.67 11.29 5.35
N LEU A 167 -18.17 10.36 4.52
CA LEU A 167 -17.23 10.67 3.44
C LEU A 167 -17.92 11.45 2.31
N PRO A 168 -17.17 12.30 1.57
CA PRO A 168 -17.71 13.04 0.43
C PRO A 168 -18.38 12.13 -0.61
N ALA A 169 -19.46 12.63 -1.21
CA ALA A 169 -20.16 11.94 -2.29
C ALA A 169 -19.23 11.65 -3.47
N GLY A 170 -19.33 10.45 -4.05
CA GLY A 170 -18.42 9.98 -5.11
C GLY A 170 -17.15 9.30 -4.58
N THR A 171 -17.04 9.08 -3.27
CA THR A 171 -16.02 8.20 -2.70
C THR A 171 -16.24 6.77 -3.18
N VAL A 172 -15.16 6.11 -3.62
CA VAL A 172 -15.21 4.75 -4.18
C VAL A 172 -14.38 3.81 -3.31
N PRO A 173 -14.97 2.75 -2.72
CA PRO A 173 -14.17 1.71 -2.05
C PRO A 173 -13.25 1.04 -3.06
N ARG A 174 -12.01 0.77 -2.65
CA ARG A 174 -10.99 0.21 -3.55
C ARG A 174 -10.48 -1.13 -3.09
N MET A 175 -10.26 -1.28 -1.80
CA MET A 175 -9.55 -2.43 -1.28
C MET A 175 -9.89 -2.65 0.19
N PHE A 176 -9.97 -3.91 0.59
CA PHE A 176 -10.06 -4.34 1.97
C PHE A 176 -8.75 -5.00 2.37
N GLY A 177 -8.17 -4.55 3.47
CA GLY A 177 -6.95 -5.06 4.06
C GLY A 177 -7.26 -5.85 5.32
N ILE A 178 -6.63 -7.01 5.52
CA ILE A 178 -6.69 -7.72 6.82
C ILE A 178 -5.32 -8.28 7.19
N GLU A 179 -4.88 -7.99 8.41
CA GLU A 179 -3.65 -8.51 9.00
C GLU A 179 -3.99 -9.65 9.97
N PRO A 180 -3.91 -10.92 9.55
CA PRO A 180 -4.49 -12.03 10.31
C PRO A 180 -3.86 -12.23 11.68
N ALA A 181 -2.57 -11.93 11.82
CA ALA A 181 -1.85 -12.02 13.10
C ALA A 181 -2.46 -11.16 14.22
N THR A 182 -3.21 -10.09 13.89
CA THR A 182 -3.90 -9.28 14.91
C THR A 182 -5.37 -9.03 14.68
N GLY A 183 -5.95 -9.60 13.62
CA GLY A 183 -7.34 -9.34 13.24
C GLY A 183 -7.59 -7.89 12.79
N LYS A 184 -6.54 -7.06 12.67
CA LYS A 184 -6.67 -5.67 12.24
C LYS A 184 -7.13 -5.62 10.79
N SER A 185 -8.24 -4.95 10.57
CA SER A 185 -8.84 -4.72 9.25
C SER A 185 -8.64 -3.27 8.81
N GLU A 186 -8.66 -3.02 7.51
CA GLU A 186 -8.48 -1.69 6.94
C GLU A 186 -9.23 -1.53 5.63
N LEU A 187 -10.07 -0.50 5.53
CA LEU A 187 -10.84 -0.20 4.33
C LEU A 187 -10.21 0.99 3.62
N TYR A 188 -9.86 0.81 2.34
CA TYR A 188 -9.27 1.84 1.50
C TYR A 188 -10.29 2.41 0.53
N ALA A 189 -10.33 3.72 0.42
CA ALA A 189 -11.19 4.44 -0.52
C ALA A 189 -10.39 5.43 -1.36
N ARG A 190 -10.93 5.70 -2.55
CA ARG A 190 -10.52 6.84 -3.36
C ARG A 190 -11.55 7.94 -3.18
N LEU A 191 -11.09 9.11 -2.77
CA LEU A 191 -11.91 10.31 -2.63
C LEU A 191 -12.14 10.96 -4.02
N PRO A 192 -13.24 11.70 -4.20
CA PRO A 192 -13.34 12.66 -5.29
C PRO A 192 -12.22 13.71 -5.17
N ILE A 193 -12.05 14.53 -6.21
CA ILE A 193 -11.21 15.73 -6.05
C ILE A 193 -11.97 16.64 -5.09
N THR A 194 -11.37 16.92 -3.93
CA THR A 194 -12.04 17.57 -2.80
C THR A 194 -11.03 18.44 -2.08
N ASP A 195 -11.52 19.46 -1.37
CA ASP A 195 -10.70 20.20 -0.42
C ASP A 195 -10.51 19.35 0.85
N PRO A 196 -9.33 19.33 1.50
CA PRO A 196 -9.15 18.63 2.77
C PRO A 196 -10.18 18.98 3.84
N LEU A 197 -10.71 20.20 3.84
CA LEU A 197 -11.74 20.64 4.78
C LEU A 197 -13.10 19.96 4.54
N ASP A 198 -13.36 19.44 3.34
CA ASP A 198 -14.55 18.64 3.06
C ASP A 198 -14.56 17.30 3.82
N LEU A 199 -13.40 16.88 4.37
CA LEU A 199 -13.28 15.69 5.19
C LEU A 199 -13.70 15.92 6.65
N MET A 200 -14.04 17.15 7.05
CA MET A 200 -14.38 17.45 8.45
C MET A 200 -15.54 16.63 9.02
N PRO A 201 -16.66 16.36 8.29
CA PRO A 201 -17.71 15.47 8.78
C PRO A 201 -17.22 14.05 9.03
N PHE A 202 -16.43 13.49 8.10
CA PHE A 202 -15.80 12.18 8.24
C PHE A 202 -14.85 12.13 9.44
N LEU A 203 -13.97 13.12 9.57
CA LEU A 203 -13.03 13.22 10.68
C LEU A 203 -13.75 13.37 12.02
N HIS A 204 -14.86 14.12 12.07
CA HIS A 204 -15.68 14.21 13.27
C HIS A 204 -16.27 12.85 13.66
N ALA A 205 -16.93 12.17 12.72
CA ALA A 205 -17.54 10.86 12.93
C ALA A 205 -16.51 9.79 13.35
N ALA A 206 -15.28 9.91 12.85
CA ALA A 206 -14.18 9.01 13.20
C ALA A 206 -13.40 9.41 14.46
N GLY A 207 -13.77 10.50 15.16
CA GLY A 207 -13.05 10.96 16.35
C GLY A 207 -11.70 11.65 16.09
N HIS A 208 -11.46 12.11 14.87
CA HIS A 208 -10.21 12.73 14.37
C HIS A 208 -10.36 14.21 13.98
N LEU A 209 -11.31 14.93 14.59
CA LEU A 209 -11.62 16.32 14.22
C LEU A 209 -10.40 17.26 14.20
N ARG A 210 -9.39 17.01 15.04
CA ARG A 210 -8.17 17.84 15.14
C ARG A 210 -7.03 17.40 14.23
N ALA A 211 -7.16 16.27 13.52
CA ALA A 211 -6.06 15.68 12.77
C ALA A 211 -5.48 16.60 11.68
N LEU A 212 -6.32 17.43 11.05
CA LEU A 212 -5.86 18.37 10.03
C LEU A 212 -4.93 19.46 10.58
N ASN A 213 -4.93 19.73 11.89
CA ASN A 213 -3.94 20.62 12.49
C ASN A 213 -2.52 20.05 12.34
N GLY A 214 -2.34 18.75 12.59
CA GLY A 214 -1.04 18.09 12.40
C GLY A 214 -0.57 18.16 10.96
N VAL A 215 -1.49 18.01 9.99
CA VAL A 215 -1.18 18.17 8.56
C VAL A 215 -0.80 19.62 8.25
N ARG A 216 -1.62 20.60 8.65
CA ARG A 216 -1.36 22.03 8.43
C ARG A 216 0.00 22.45 8.98
N ASP A 217 0.33 22.01 10.18
CA ASP A 217 1.46 22.51 10.95
C ASP A 217 2.77 21.76 10.62
N ARG A 218 2.71 20.54 10.06
CA ARG A 218 3.90 19.69 9.82
C ARG A 218 4.14 19.30 8.36
N LEU A 219 3.15 19.37 7.49
CA LEU A 219 3.36 19.14 6.06
C LEU A 219 3.98 20.40 5.43
N PRO A 220 5.10 20.32 4.70
CA PRO A 220 5.65 21.49 4.01
C PRO A 220 4.68 22.11 2.99
N GLY A 221 4.15 23.30 3.30
CA GLY A 221 3.09 23.96 2.53
C GLY A 221 1.66 23.66 3.01
N GLY A 222 1.50 22.98 4.14
CA GLY A 222 0.23 22.78 4.83
C GLY A 222 -0.85 22.08 4.01
N LEU A 223 -2.11 22.41 4.31
CA LEU A 223 -3.28 21.81 3.64
C LEU A 223 -3.39 22.18 2.15
N ASP A 224 -2.84 23.33 1.74
CA ASP A 224 -2.84 23.78 0.34
C ASP A 224 -2.15 22.78 -0.59
N ARG A 225 -1.24 21.95 -0.07
CA ARG A 225 -0.60 20.87 -0.83
C ARG A 225 -1.57 19.75 -1.22
N LEU A 226 -2.63 19.57 -0.45
CA LEU A 226 -3.65 18.55 -0.65
C LEU A 226 -4.89 19.10 -1.39
N ALA A 227 -5.12 20.41 -1.35
CA ALA A 227 -6.23 21.07 -2.03
C ALA A 227 -6.25 20.76 -3.54
N GLY A 228 -7.44 20.41 -4.05
CA GLY A 228 -7.64 20.09 -5.47
C GLY A 228 -6.91 18.83 -5.95
N ARG A 229 -6.36 18.01 -5.04
CA ARG A 229 -5.71 16.75 -5.37
C ARG A 229 -6.68 15.60 -5.25
N ARG A 230 -6.38 14.53 -5.99
CA ARG A 230 -7.02 13.24 -5.78
C ARG A 230 -6.35 12.55 -4.60
N LEU A 231 -7.11 12.33 -3.54
CA LEU A 231 -6.66 11.70 -2.32
C LEU A 231 -7.20 10.27 -2.22
N GLY A 232 -6.46 9.40 -1.56
CA GLY A 232 -6.97 8.18 -0.96
C GLY A 232 -7.17 8.39 0.54
N VAL A 233 -8.04 7.59 1.13
CA VAL A 233 -8.20 7.49 2.58
C VAL A 233 -8.20 6.02 2.97
N SER A 234 -7.70 5.70 4.15
CA SER A 234 -7.99 4.42 4.79
C SER A 234 -8.50 4.60 6.20
N VAL A 235 -9.33 3.65 6.61
CA VAL A 235 -9.86 3.51 7.97
C VAL A 235 -9.46 2.12 8.43
N ALA A 236 -8.59 2.02 9.44
CA ALA A 236 -8.22 0.74 10.06
C ALA A 236 -8.85 0.60 11.44
N TRP A 237 -9.19 -0.63 11.81
CA TRP A 237 -9.79 -0.97 13.10
C TRP A 237 -9.42 -2.39 13.51
N THR A 238 -9.52 -2.65 14.81
CA THR A 238 -9.47 -4.00 15.40
C THR A 238 -10.84 -4.30 16.00
N PRO A 239 -11.38 -5.53 15.92
CA PRO A 239 -12.71 -5.84 16.46
C PRO A 239 -12.91 -5.47 17.93
N ASP A 240 -11.84 -5.54 18.73
CA ASP A 240 -11.88 -5.30 20.18
C ASP A 240 -11.72 -3.83 20.59
N THR A 241 -11.49 -2.93 19.64
CA THR A 241 -11.23 -1.51 19.93
C THR A 241 -12.20 -0.62 19.16
N ALA A 242 -12.81 0.35 19.85
CA ALA A 242 -13.58 1.40 19.20
C ALA A 242 -12.69 2.40 18.42
N ASP A 243 -11.36 2.36 18.65
CA ASP A 243 -10.41 3.28 18.05
C ASP A 243 -10.21 2.98 16.56
N LEU A 244 -10.39 4.02 15.75
CA LEU A 244 -10.08 4.01 14.33
C LEU A 244 -8.68 4.58 14.11
N GLU A 245 -7.93 4.03 13.17
CA GLU A 245 -6.72 4.67 12.65
C GLU A 245 -6.98 5.19 11.24
N LEU A 246 -6.68 6.46 11.00
CA LEU A 246 -6.92 7.08 9.70
C LEU A 246 -5.61 7.41 9.00
N CYS A 247 -5.57 7.17 7.68
CA CYS A 247 -4.49 7.63 6.82
C CYS A 247 -5.02 8.35 5.59
N LEU A 248 -4.33 9.40 5.14
CA LEU A 248 -4.49 9.98 3.81
C LEU A 248 -3.37 9.51 2.89
N PHE A 249 -3.71 9.25 1.63
CA PHE A 249 -2.77 8.82 0.60
C PHE A 249 -2.78 9.83 -0.54
N VAL A 250 -1.60 10.22 -1.00
CA VAL A 250 -1.43 11.15 -2.13
C VAL A 250 -0.19 10.75 -2.91
N THR A 251 -0.20 10.88 -4.23
CA THR A 251 1.02 10.57 -5.01
C THR A 251 2.12 11.58 -4.67
N ALA A 252 3.34 11.12 -4.41
CA ALA A 252 4.45 12.00 -4.07
C ALA A 252 4.70 13.08 -5.14
N ARG A 253 4.59 12.71 -6.43
CA ARG A 253 4.70 13.63 -7.57
C ARG A 253 3.66 14.74 -7.54
N THR A 254 2.44 14.44 -7.11
CA THR A 254 1.38 15.44 -7.02
C THR A 254 1.51 16.27 -5.76
N LEU A 255 2.01 15.68 -4.67
CA LEU A 255 2.22 16.42 -3.42
C LEU A 255 3.33 17.48 -3.56
N PHE A 256 4.43 17.12 -4.23
CA PHE A 256 5.58 18.01 -4.45
C PHE A 256 5.98 18.07 -5.93
N PRO A 257 5.18 18.76 -6.77
CA PRO A 257 5.51 18.90 -8.18
C PRO A 257 6.76 19.77 -8.34
N GLY A 258 7.84 19.17 -8.85
CA GLY A 258 9.09 19.88 -9.12
C GLY A 258 9.96 20.18 -7.88
N ALA A 259 9.56 19.74 -6.69
CA ALA A 259 10.29 19.97 -5.44
C ALA A 259 10.46 18.67 -4.60
N PRO A 260 10.99 17.58 -5.18
CA PRO A 260 11.13 16.29 -4.49
C PRO A 260 12.01 16.35 -3.22
N GLU A 261 12.89 17.35 -3.10
CA GLU A 261 13.69 17.63 -1.91
C GLU A 261 12.85 17.88 -0.65
N LEU A 262 11.61 18.35 -0.80
CA LEU A 262 10.68 18.56 0.31
C LEU A 262 10.15 17.26 0.94
N LEU A 263 10.45 16.09 0.35
CA LEU A 263 10.16 14.79 0.94
C LEU A 263 11.12 14.42 2.07
N GLY A 264 12.34 14.96 2.07
CA GLY A 264 13.36 14.64 3.08
C GLY A 264 12.90 14.93 4.52
N PRO A 265 12.34 16.12 4.80
CA PRO A 265 11.81 16.44 6.13
C PRO A 265 10.66 15.53 6.59
N LEU A 266 9.88 14.97 5.66
CA LEU A 266 8.78 14.06 5.97
C LEU A 266 9.27 12.65 6.31
N VAL A 267 10.38 12.26 5.70
CA VAL A 267 10.93 10.91 5.78
C VAL A 267 12.40 11.01 6.19
N PRO A 268 12.71 11.14 7.49
CA PRO A 268 14.07 11.45 7.96
C PRO A 268 15.16 10.44 7.54
N ARG A 269 14.75 9.21 7.21
CA ARG A 269 15.63 8.14 6.70
C ARG A 269 15.49 7.92 5.20
N MET A 270 15.13 8.95 4.45
CA MET A 270 14.98 8.84 3.01
C MET A 270 16.35 8.52 2.40
N PRO A 271 16.52 7.34 1.79
CA PRO A 271 17.76 7.05 1.07
C PRO A 271 17.89 8.01 -0.10
N ALA A 272 19.11 8.19 -0.63
CA ALA A 272 19.32 8.97 -1.85
C ALA A 272 18.29 8.59 -2.93
N LEU A 273 17.42 9.55 -3.26
CA LEU A 273 16.30 9.38 -4.18
C LEU A 273 16.74 9.28 -5.64
N GLU A 274 18.01 9.56 -5.92
CA GLU A 274 18.57 9.50 -7.26
C GLU A 274 18.25 8.14 -7.89
N GLY A 275 17.58 8.21 -9.05
CA GLY A 275 17.19 7.02 -9.78
C GLY A 275 15.98 6.26 -9.22
N ARG A 276 15.22 6.75 -8.23
CA ARG A 276 14.03 6.06 -7.70
C ARG A 276 12.73 6.61 -8.29
N ARG A 277 11.68 5.78 -8.34
CA ARG A 277 10.32 6.26 -8.65
C ARG A 277 9.54 6.37 -7.36
N LEU A 278 9.12 7.60 -7.07
CA LEU A 278 8.27 7.90 -5.93
C LEU A 278 6.84 7.39 -6.21
N GLY A 279 6.30 6.62 -5.28
CA GLY A 279 4.92 6.14 -5.28
C GLY A 279 4.01 7.12 -4.52
N SER A 280 3.27 6.61 -3.54
CA SER A 280 2.45 7.39 -2.63
C SER A 280 3.21 7.89 -1.40
N VAL A 281 2.76 9.03 -0.87
CA VAL A 281 3.00 9.47 0.50
C VAL A 281 1.75 9.12 1.31
N THR A 282 1.96 8.41 2.42
CA THR A 282 0.94 8.11 3.42
C THR A 282 1.09 9.10 4.56
N LEU A 283 0.01 9.76 4.94
CA LEU A 283 -0.07 10.68 6.06
C LEU A 283 -0.97 10.04 7.13
N ARG A 284 -0.38 9.51 8.20
CA ARG A 284 -1.13 8.98 9.34
C ARG A 284 -1.66 10.14 10.17
N LEU A 285 -2.98 10.14 10.37
CA LEU A 285 -3.70 11.19 11.07
C LEU A 285 -3.73 10.90 12.57
N ASP A 286 -3.13 11.79 13.36
CA ASP A 286 -3.22 11.76 14.82
C ASP A 286 -4.54 12.42 15.26
N PRO A 287 -5.41 11.73 16.02
CA PRO A 287 -6.69 12.29 16.46
C PRO A 287 -6.52 13.57 17.30
N THR A 288 -5.38 13.75 17.96
CA THR A 288 -5.08 14.95 18.74
C THR A 288 -4.57 16.12 17.90
N GLY A 289 -4.12 15.85 16.67
CA GLY A 289 -3.51 16.83 15.77
C GLY A 289 -2.11 17.29 16.19
N ARG A 290 -1.47 16.63 17.15
CA ARG A 290 -0.15 17.04 17.68
C ARG A 290 1.01 16.52 16.84
N THR A 291 0.80 15.40 16.17
CA THR A 291 1.81 14.72 15.38
C THR A 291 1.31 14.45 13.96
N LEU A 292 2.27 14.26 13.06
CA LEU A 292 2.05 13.77 11.71
C LEU A 292 3.13 12.75 11.44
N SER A 293 2.74 11.50 11.24
CA SER A 293 3.65 10.45 10.83
C SER A 293 3.46 10.18 9.35
N THR A 294 4.57 10.03 8.63
CA THR A 294 4.50 9.80 7.19
C THR A 294 5.31 8.59 6.77
N ALA A 295 4.84 7.93 5.71
CA ALA A 295 5.59 6.89 5.03
C ALA A 295 5.63 7.20 3.54
N LEU A 296 6.74 6.86 2.89
CA LEU A 296 6.91 7.02 1.45
C LEU A 296 7.02 5.65 0.81
N ALA A 297 6.09 5.38 -0.11
CA ALA A 297 6.15 4.23 -0.99
C ALA A 297 7.05 4.52 -2.19
N LEU A 298 7.81 3.51 -2.59
CA LEU A 298 8.85 3.55 -3.59
C LEU A 298 8.75 2.31 -4.47
N SER A 299 8.86 2.53 -5.77
CA SER A 299 8.94 1.43 -6.74
C SER A 299 10.38 1.23 -7.18
N PRO A 300 10.89 -0.02 -7.19
CA PRO A 300 12.19 -0.34 -7.77
C PRO A 300 12.29 0.16 -9.22
N ARG A 301 13.44 0.72 -9.60
CA ARG A 301 13.74 1.00 -11.01
C ARG A 301 14.51 -0.16 -11.62
N THR A 302 13.91 -0.79 -12.62
CA THR A 302 14.60 -1.68 -13.55
C THR A 302 15.27 -0.84 -14.64
N SER A 303 16.46 -0.32 -14.37
CA SER A 303 17.28 0.33 -15.40
C SER A 303 17.55 -0.66 -16.55
N GLY A 304 17.15 -0.31 -17.77
CA GLY A 304 17.41 -1.11 -18.98
C GLY A 304 16.18 -1.73 -19.65
N LEU A 305 15.01 -1.75 -19.00
CA LEU A 305 13.76 -2.10 -19.68
C LEU A 305 13.26 -0.85 -20.41
N GLY A 306 13.37 -0.86 -21.74
CA GLY A 306 13.08 0.28 -22.62
C GLY A 306 11.79 1.02 -22.26
N ARG A 307 11.81 2.35 -22.37
CA ARG A 307 10.58 3.16 -22.19
C ARG A 307 9.53 2.63 -23.16
N ARG A 308 8.42 2.08 -22.64
CA ARG A 308 7.22 1.79 -23.44
C ARG A 308 6.73 3.10 -24.05
N THR A 309 6.96 3.29 -25.34
CA THR A 309 6.24 4.26 -26.19
C THR A 309 4.97 3.58 -26.68
N GLY A 310 4.03 3.32 -25.77
CA GLY A 310 2.69 2.84 -26.13
C GLY A 310 1.68 3.98 -26.03
N PRO A 311 0.68 4.07 -26.93
CA PRO A 311 -0.42 5.02 -26.79
C PRO A 311 -1.21 4.69 -25.50
N ARG A 312 -1.59 5.75 -24.77
CA ARG A 312 -2.45 5.66 -23.58
C ARG A 312 -3.91 5.64 -23.96
#